data_AF-A0A7V7AIQ3-F1
#
_entry.id   AF-A0A7V7AIQ3-F1
#
_cell.length_a   1.000
_cell.length_b   1.000
_cell.length_c   1.000
_cell.angle_alpha   90.00
_cell.angle_beta   90.00
_cell.angle_gamma   90.00
#
_symmetry.space_group_name_H-M   'P 1'
#
loop_
_entity.id
_entity.type
_entity.pdbx_description
1 polymer ?
#
loop_
_entity_poly.entity_id
_entity_poly.type
_entity_poly.pdbx_seq_one_letter_code
_entity_poly.pdbx_strand_id
1 'polypeptide(L)'
;MLVILLAIFVIIFFAVTTFLAKELLKKFHFHKQFVDDAQVVKYWHYNGKKKPGMYNIVIESDRKFSVLIGFVLKIGKYEGVDWYSFASSQDGQKVVFSTFLGRGSCDFVFLFNSKNDSAKVRVAKEEEKLVPQVSCRPHWWQKLGFYG
;
A
#
# COMPACT_ATOMS: atom_id res chain seq x y z
N MET A 1 29.93 -25.96 24.93
CA MET A 1 30.35 -24.97 23.90
C MET A 1 29.23 -24.65 22.90
N LEU A 2 28.66 -25.65 22.21
CA LEU A 2 27.58 -25.43 21.23
C LEU A 2 26.35 -24.68 21.79
N VAL A 3 25.87 -25.06 22.98
CA VAL A 3 24.71 -24.41 23.63
C VAL A 3 24.97 -22.94 23.95
N ILE A 4 26.19 -22.60 24.39
CA ILE A 4 26.59 -21.22 24.69
C ILE A 4 26.62 -20.39 23.41
N LEU A 5 27.22 -20.93 22.34
CA LEU A 5 27.24 -20.27 21.03
C LEU A 5 25.82 -20.05 20.51
N LEU A 6 24.94 -21.05 20.59
CA LEU A 6 23.54 -20.92 20.18
C LEU A 6 22.82 -19.82 20.98
N ALA A 7 23.01 -19.78 22.31
CA ALA A 7 22.42 -18.75 23.14
C ALA A 7 22.88 -17.33 22.74
N ILE A 8 24.17 -17.15 22.46
CA ILE A 8 24.71 -15.88 21.96
C ILE A 8 24.09 -15.50 20.61
N PHE A 9 24.01 -16.44 19.67
CA PHE A 9 23.38 -16.20 18.37
C PHE A 9 21.92 -15.80 18.49
N VAL A 10 21.16 -16.45 19.37
CA VAL A 10 19.76 -16.11 19.62
C VAL A 10 19.63 -14.70 20.18
N ILE A 11 20.47 -14.31 21.14
CA ILE A 11 20.46 -12.95 21.71
C ILE A 11 20.77 -11.90 20.63
N ILE A 12 21.81 -12.13 19.83
CA ILE A 12 22.19 -11.23 18.73
C ILE A 12 21.05 -11.13 17.71
N PHE A 13 20.46 -12.26 17.33
CA PHE A 13 19.33 -12.30 16.40
C PHE A 13 18.17 -11.43 16.89
N PHE A 14 17.71 -11.63 18.13
CA PHE A 14 16.61 -10.83 18.68
C PHE A 14 16.96 -9.35 18.80
N ALA A 15 18.20 -9.01 19.16
CA ALA A 15 18.65 -7.62 19.22
C ALA A 15 18.59 -6.96 17.83
N VAL A 16 19.11 -7.63 16.80
CA VAL A 16 19.09 -7.14 15.41
C VAL A 16 17.65 -7.05 14.88
N THR A 17 16.82 -8.08 15.06
CA THR A 17 15.42 -8.06 14.61
C THR A 17 14.64 -6.92 15.27
N THR A 18 14.84 -6.69 16.57
CA THR A 18 14.17 -5.60 17.30
C THR A 18 14.62 -4.24 16.80
N PHE A 19 15.92 -4.07 16.55
CA PHE A 19 16.47 -2.84 15.96
C PHE A 19 15.89 -2.57 14.57
N LEU A 20 15.91 -3.57 13.68
CA LEU A 20 15.37 -3.44 12.32
C LEU A 20 13.87 -3.16 12.33
N ALA A 21 13.10 -3.82 13.20
CA ALA A 21 11.68 -3.56 13.34
C ALA A 21 11.41 -2.11 13.78
N LYS A 22 12.18 -1.59 14.75
CA LYS A 22 12.06 -0.19 15.19
C LYS A 22 12.41 0.80 14.07
N GLU A 23 13.49 0.58 13.34
CA GLU A 23 13.88 1.44 12.21
C GLU A 23 12.85 1.41 11.08
N LEU A 24 12.26 0.25 10.80
CA LEU A 24 11.18 0.12 9.82
C LEU A 24 9.93 0.93 10.27
N LEU A 25 9.51 0.77 11.52
CA LEU A 25 8.36 1.49 12.07
C LEU A 25 8.59 3.02 12.08
N LYS A 26 9.81 3.46 12.35
CA LYS A 26 10.21 4.88 12.28
C LYS A 26 10.08 5.42 10.85
N LYS A 27 10.50 4.66 9.83
CA LYS A 27 10.34 5.06 8.42
C LYS A 27 8.88 5.20 8.02
N PHE A 28 8.03 4.26 8.44
CA PHE A 28 6.59 4.33 8.20
C PHE A 28 5.96 5.59 8.81
N HIS A 29 6.39 5.96 10.02
CA HIS A 29 5.93 7.17 10.67
C HIS A 29 6.34 8.44 9.90
N PHE A 30 7.60 8.55 9.47
CA PHE A 30 8.07 9.70 8.67
C PHE A 30 7.35 9.82 7.33
N HIS A 31 7.09 8.69 6.66
CA HIS A 31 6.31 8.70 5.43
C HIS A 31 4.90 9.21 5.68
N LYS A 32 4.23 8.75 6.75
CA LYS A 32 2.90 9.24 7.09
C LYS A 32 2.90 10.75 7.35
N GLN A 33 3.84 11.24 8.15
CA GLN A 33 3.95 12.68 8.42
C GLN A 33 4.18 13.48 7.12
N PHE A 34 5.12 13.03 6.28
CA PHE A 34 5.38 13.67 4.99
C PHE A 34 4.15 13.71 4.08
N VAL A 35 3.37 12.63 4.07
CA VAL A 35 2.13 12.48 3.29
C VAL A 35 1.04 13.40 3.81
N ASP A 36 0.85 13.47 5.12
CA ASP A 36 -0.17 14.30 5.75
C ASP A 36 0.08 15.81 5.48
N ASP A 37 1.35 16.21 5.36
CA ASP A 37 1.75 17.58 5.01
C ASP A 37 1.71 17.86 3.50
N ALA A 38 1.63 16.82 2.66
CA ALA A 38 1.71 16.94 1.21
C ALA A 38 0.34 17.23 0.58
N GLN A 39 0.20 18.38 -0.10
CA GLN A 39 -1.00 18.72 -0.90
C GLN A 39 -1.21 17.86 -2.16
N VAL A 40 -0.43 16.80 -2.31
CA VAL A 40 -0.42 15.92 -3.49
C VAL A 40 -0.91 14.51 -3.15
N VAL A 41 -1.57 14.34 -1.99
CA VAL A 41 -2.04 13.05 -1.50
C VAL A 41 -3.55 12.94 -1.61
N LYS A 42 -4.01 11.76 -2.04
CA LYS A 42 -5.43 11.39 -1.97
C LYS A 42 -5.60 10.08 -1.18
N TYR A 43 -6.48 10.13 -0.21
CA TYR A 43 -6.92 8.96 0.52
C TYR A 43 -8.18 8.36 -0.12
N TRP A 44 -8.26 7.03 -0.18
CA TRP A 44 -9.46 6.32 -0.60
C TRP A 44 -9.76 5.21 0.39
N HIS A 45 -10.87 5.37 1.11
CA HIS A 45 -11.33 4.39 2.08
C HIS A 45 -12.03 3.23 1.38
N TYR A 46 -11.47 2.03 1.51
CA TYR A 46 -12.09 0.80 1.10
C TYR A 46 -12.80 0.17 2.30
N ASN A 47 -14.11 -0.07 2.18
CA ASN A 47 -14.94 -0.60 3.28
C ASN A 47 -14.83 -2.13 3.49
N GLY A 48 -14.07 -2.84 2.65
CA GLY A 48 -14.12 -4.30 2.61
C GLY A 48 -15.21 -4.85 1.68
N LYS A 49 -15.04 -6.11 1.25
CA LYS A 49 -16.01 -6.85 0.44
C LYS A 49 -16.18 -8.26 0.98
N LYS A 50 -17.40 -8.80 0.84
CA LYS A 50 -17.68 -10.21 1.18
C LYS A 50 -16.80 -11.19 0.40
N LYS A 51 -16.54 -10.88 -0.87
CA LYS A 51 -15.69 -11.68 -1.77
C LYS A 51 -14.34 -10.99 -1.93
N PRO A 52 -13.28 -11.46 -1.25
CA PRO A 52 -11.94 -10.94 -1.46
C PRO A 52 -11.40 -11.43 -2.81
N GLY A 53 -10.48 -10.67 -3.42
CA GLY A 53 -9.94 -11.04 -4.72
C GLY A 53 -9.12 -9.93 -5.36
N MET A 54 -8.64 -10.20 -6.58
CA MET A 54 -7.99 -9.19 -7.42
C MET A 54 -9.05 -8.30 -8.05
N TYR A 55 -8.88 -6.99 -7.90
CA TYR A 55 -9.73 -5.98 -8.52
C TYR A 55 -8.87 -4.93 -9.22
N ASN A 56 -9.40 -4.41 -10.32
CA ASN A 56 -8.83 -3.24 -10.95
C ASN A 56 -9.36 -1.99 -10.25
N ILE A 57 -8.44 -1.13 -9.85
CA ILE A 57 -8.70 0.21 -9.36
C ILE A 57 -8.35 1.17 -10.49
N VAL A 58 -9.26 2.11 -10.74
CA VAL A 58 -9.11 3.14 -11.75
C VAL A 58 -8.88 4.46 -11.04
N ILE A 59 -7.82 5.16 -11.43
CA ILE A 59 -7.55 6.54 -11.06
C ILE A 59 -7.69 7.38 -12.34
N GLU A 60 -8.65 8.28 -12.35
CA GLU A 60 -8.97 9.16 -13.50
C GLU A 60 -8.68 10.61 -13.13
N SER A 61 -8.13 11.39 -14.05
CA SER A 61 -7.66 12.77 -13.86
C SER A 61 -7.82 13.54 -15.17
N ASP A 62 -7.94 14.87 -15.11
CA ASP A 62 -8.03 15.73 -16.29
C ASP A 62 -6.68 15.98 -16.98
N ARG A 63 -5.58 15.56 -16.34
CA ARG A 63 -4.21 15.77 -16.80
C ARG A 63 -3.32 14.56 -16.53
N LYS A 64 -2.17 14.53 -17.22
CA LYS A 64 -1.16 13.46 -17.07
C LYS A 64 -0.58 13.47 -15.66
N PHE A 65 -0.42 12.29 -15.08
CA PHE A 65 0.10 12.15 -13.73
C PHE A 65 0.90 10.86 -13.55
N SER A 66 1.72 10.85 -12.51
CA SER A 66 2.31 9.64 -11.95
C SER A 66 1.92 9.56 -10.47
N VAL A 67 1.77 8.34 -9.98
CA VAL A 67 1.24 8.06 -8.64
C VAL A 67 2.02 6.94 -7.97
N LEU A 68 2.44 7.18 -6.73
CA LEU A 68 2.87 6.16 -5.80
C LEU A 68 1.63 5.63 -5.07
N ILE A 69 1.50 4.32 -5.03
CA ILE A 69 0.35 3.60 -4.51
C ILE A 69 0.78 2.91 -3.22
N GLY A 70 0.06 3.21 -2.15
CA GLY A 70 0.27 2.61 -0.84
C GLY A 70 -1.04 2.34 -0.11
N PHE A 71 -0.91 1.78 1.08
CA PHE A 71 -2.02 1.64 2.02
C PHE A 71 -1.54 1.97 3.43
N VAL A 72 -2.47 2.37 4.28
CA VAL A 72 -2.20 2.62 5.70
C VAL A 72 -2.09 1.28 6.41
N LEU A 73 -0.93 1.03 7.00
CA LEU A 73 -0.64 -0.14 7.81
C LEU A 73 -0.67 0.26 9.29
N LYS A 74 -1.50 -0.44 10.08
CA LYS A 74 -1.60 -0.28 11.53
C LYS A 74 -1.08 -1.53 12.22
N ILE A 75 0.02 -1.41 12.96
CA ILE A 75 0.61 -2.50 13.75
C ILE A 75 0.69 -2.05 15.21
N GLY A 76 -0.25 -2.55 16.02
CA GLY A 76 -0.39 -2.13 17.41
C GLY A 76 -0.66 -0.63 17.51
N LYS A 77 0.24 0.12 18.16
CA LYS A 77 0.16 1.59 18.30
C LYS A 77 0.80 2.36 17.14
N TYR A 78 1.44 1.67 16.20
CA TYR A 78 2.14 2.30 15.10
C TYR A 78 1.25 2.32 13.86
N GLU A 79 1.28 3.45 13.17
CA GLU A 79 0.58 3.67 11.92
C GLU A 79 1.53 4.32 10.92
N GLY A 80 1.52 3.83 9.69
CA GLY A 80 2.17 4.52 8.59
C GLY A 80 1.78 4.00 7.23
N VAL A 81 2.43 4.50 6.19
CA VAL A 81 2.09 4.17 4.80
C VAL A 81 3.10 3.16 4.25
N ASP A 82 2.59 2.03 3.79
CA ASP A 82 3.36 1.05 3.04
C ASP A 82 3.18 1.27 1.54
N TRP A 83 4.23 1.77 0.89
CA TRP A 83 4.26 2.03 -0.55
C TRP A 83 4.66 0.75 -1.28
N TYR A 84 3.76 0.22 -2.10
CA TYR A 84 3.97 -1.08 -2.74
C TYR A 84 3.92 -1.04 -4.27
N SER A 85 3.53 0.09 -4.87
CA SER A 85 3.49 0.19 -6.33
C SER A 85 3.62 1.62 -6.84
N PHE A 86 3.86 1.72 -8.14
CA PHE A 86 3.96 2.96 -8.90
C PHE A 86 3.29 2.79 -10.25
N ALA A 87 2.59 3.82 -10.70
CA ALA A 87 2.00 3.86 -12.03
C ALA A 87 2.03 5.27 -12.62
N SER A 88 1.94 5.35 -13.95
CA SER A 88 1.90 6.61 -14.68
C SER A 88 0.87 6.54 -15.79
N SER A 89 0.06 7.58 -15.94
CA SER A 89 -0.97 7.63 -16.98
C SER A 89 -0.30 7.68 -18.36
N GLN A 90 -0.52 6.67 -19.20
CA GLN A 90 0.07 6.60 -20.55
C GLN A 90 -0.66 7.51 -21.54
N ASP A 91 -2.00 7.48 -21.50
CA ASP A 91 -2.92 8.28 -22.31
C ASP A 91 -3.19 9.68 -21.73
N GLY A 92 -2.51 10.02 -20.63
CA GLY A 92 -2.56 11.33 -20.01
C GLY A 92 -3.74 11.57 -19.09
N GLN A 93 -4.62 10.61 -18.83
CA GLN A 93 -5.79 10.85 -17.96
C GLN A 93 -6.13 9.69 -17.04
N LYS A 94 -5.62 8.48 -17.31
CA LYS A 94 -6.06 7.30 -16.58
C LYS A 94 -4.90 6.41 -16.15
N VAL A 95 -5.00 5.90 -14.93
CA VAL A 95 -4.21 4.78 -14.43
C VAL A 95 -5.17 3.66 -14.04
N VAL A 96 -4.88 2.45 -14.52
CA VAL A 96 -5.56 1.23 -14.07
C VAL A 96 -4.52 0.36 -13.40
N PHE A 97 -4.72 0.00 -12.14
CA PHE A 97 -3.86 -0.96 -11.47
C PHE A 97 -4.69 -2.07 -10.85
N SER A 98 -4.15 -3.28 -10.84
CA SER A 98 -4.78 -4.43 -10.22
C SER A 98 -4.19 -4.64 -8.83
N THR A 99 -5.03 -4.79 -7.81
CA THR A 99 -4.60 -5.07 -6.45
C THR A 99 -5.58 -6.02 -5.75
N PHE A 100 -5.11 -6.67 -4.70
CA PHE A 100 -5.97 -7.53 -3.89
C PHE A 100 -6.77 -6.69 -2.91
N LEU A 101 -8.10 -6.83 -2.96
CA LEU A 101 -9.00 -6.26 -1.97
C LEU A 101 -9.48 -7.39 -1.06
N GLY A 102 -9.21 -7.25 0.24
CA GLY A 102 -9.61 -8.21 1.25
C GLY A 102 -11.03 -7.98 1.76
N ARG A 103 -11.34 -8.60 2.91
CA ARG A 103 -12.66 -8.55 3.54
C ARG A 103 -12.82 -7.36 4.48
N GLY A 104 -11.73 -6.93 5.10
CA GLY A 104 -11.68 -5.80 6.00
C GLY A 104 -11.58 -4.47 5.27
N SER A 105 -11.71 -3.41 6.04
CA SER A 105 -11.52 -2.06 5.54
C SER A 105 -10.05 -1.69 5.55
N CYS A 106 -9.61 -0.91 4.57
CA CYS A 106 -8.29 -0.29 4.57
C CYS A 106 -8.32 1.07 3.88
N ASP A 107 -7.37 1.92 4.23
CA ASP A 107 -7.17 3.21 3.57
C ASP A 107 -6.05 3.06 2.54
N PHE A 108 -6.39 3.26 1.27
CA PHE A 108 -5.38 3.42 0.23
C PHE A 108 -4.89 4.87 0.20
N VAL A 109 -3.59 5.01 -0.07
CA VAL A 109 -2.92 6.31 -0.15
C VAL A 109 -2.32 6.44 -1.54
N PHE A 110 -2.66 7.54 -2.22
CA PHE A 110 -2.18 7.86 -3.54
C PHE A 110 -1.38 9.15 -3.48
N LEU A 111 -0.06 9.05 -3.63
CA LEU A 111 0.84 10.19 -3.67
C LEU A 111 1.14 10.55 -5.12
N PHE A 112 0.59 11.67 -5.57
CA PHE A 112 0.76 12.17 -6.94
C PHE A 112 2.07 12.95 -7.07
N ASN A 113 2.65 12.93 -8.26
CA ASN A 113 3.84 13.74 -8.58
C ASN A 113 3.55 15.26 -8.67
N SER A 114 2.28 15.67 -8.59
CA SER A 114 1.82 17.05 -8.67
C SER A 114 0.40 17.18 -8.10
N LYS A 115 -0.01 18.39 -7.69
CA LYS A 115 -1.32 18.63 -7.05
C LYS A 115 -2.49 18.29 -7.97
N ASN A 116 -3.19 17.18 -7.71
CA ASN A 116 -4.17 16.62 -8.62
C ASN A 116 -5.58 16.57 -8.00
N ASP A 117 -6.22 17.74 -7.94
CA ASP A 117 -7.54 17.90 -7.30
C ASP A 117 -8.67 17.20 -8.10
N SER A 118 -8.48 17.04 -9.41
CA SER A 118 -9.43 16.38 -10.31
C SER A 118 -9.41 14.85 -10.20
N ALA A 119 -8.37 14.28 -9.58
CA ALA A 119 -8.19 12.84 -9.50
C ALA A 119 -9.40 12.16 -8.83
N LYS A 120 -9.95 11.11 -9.43
CA LYS A 120 -11.03 10.28 -8.87
C LYS A 120 -10.57 8.84 -8.81
N VAL A 121 -10.89 8.17 -7.71
CA VAL A 121 -10.52 6.76 -7.49
C VAL A 121 -11.78 5.94 -7.38
N ARG A 122 -11.84 4.83 -8.12
CA ARG A 122 -12.96 3.89 -8.08
C ARG A 122 -12.48 2.47 -8.36
N VAL A 123 -13.27 1.50 -7.91
CA VAL A 123 -13.13 0.12 -8.38
C VAL A 123 -13.73 0.03 -9.78
N ALA A 124 -13.01 -0.58 -10.71
CA ALA A 124 -13.53 -0.88 -12.05
C ALA A 124 -14.72 -1.83 -11.95
N LYS A 125 -15.73 -1.63 -12.79
CA LYS A 125 -16.80 -2.61 -12.97
C LYS A 125 -16.29 -3.79 -13.79
N GLU A 126 -16.86 -4.97 -13.57
CA GLU A 126 -16.42 -6.21 -14.21
C GLU A 126 -16.58 -6.16 -15.74
N GLU A 127 -17.59 -5.43 -16.23
CA GLU A 127 -17.91 -5.29 -17.65
C GLU A 127 -16.91 -4.40 -18.40
N GLU A 128 -16.17 -3.52 -17.70
CA GLU A 128 -15.23 -2.57 -18.33
C GLU A 128 -14.01 -3.27 -18.93
N LYS A 129 -13.71 -4.52 -18.53
CA LYS A 129 -12.59 -5.36 -19.03
C LYS A 129 -11.26 -4.59 -19.19
N LEU A 130 -10.98 -3.68 -18.26
CA LEU A 130 -9.78 -2.83 -18.33
C LEU A 130 -8.51 -3.64 -18.14
N VAL A 131 -7.48 -3.36 -18.94
CA VAL A 131 -6.15 -3.95 -18.78
C VAL A 131 -5.35 -3.10 -17.78
N PRO A 132 -4.89 -3.68 -16.65
CA PRO A 132 -4.10 -2.94 -15.67
C PRO A 132 -2.69 -2.67 -16.20
N GLN A 133 -2.19 -1.46 -15.97
CA GLN A 133 -0.80 -1.07 -16.26
C GLN A 133 0.18 -1.74 -15.29
N VAL A 134 -0.25 -1.94 -14.05
CA VAL A 134 0.52 -2.67 -13.03
C VAL A 134 -0.39 -3.61 -12.25
N SER A 135 0.10 -4.81 -11.96
CA SER A 135 -0.61 -5.83 -11.20
C SER A 135 0.16 -6.15 -9.92
N CYS A 136 -0.43 -5.78 -8.78
CA CYS A 136 0.14 -5.94 -7.45
C CYS A 136 -0.43 -7.21 -6.84
N ARG A 137 0.31 -8.32 -7.01
CA ARG A 137 -0.12 -9.63 -6.52
C ARG A 137 -0.15 -9.63 -4.99
N PRO A 138 -1.16 -10.26 -4.37
CA PRO A 138 -1.21 -10.39 -2.93
C PRO A 138 -0.09 -11.28 -2.44
N HIS A 139 0.42 -10.96 -1.27
CA HIS A 139 1.18 -11.92 -0.49
C HIS A 139 0.29 -13.09 -0.07
N TRP A 140 0.91 -14.24 0.16
CA TRP A 140 0.20 -15.47 0.54
C TRP A 140 -0.64 -15.29 1.82
N TRP A 141 -0.17 -14.48 2.77
CA TRP A 141 -0.88 -14.22 4.03
C TRP A 141 -2.13 -13.33 3.87
N GLN A 142 -2.18 -12.44 2.87
CA GLN A 142 -3.39 -11.66 2.54
C GLN A 142 -4.52 -12.58 2.06
N LYS A 143 -4.17 -13.66 1.34
CA LYS A 143 -5.14 -14.67 0.89
C LYS A 143 -5.74 -15.47 2.05
N LEU A 144 -5.02 -15.58 3.16
CA LEU A 144 -5.49 -16.25 4.38
C LEU A 144 -6.39 -15.34 5.23
N GLY A 145 -6.55 -14.06 4.85
CA GLY A 145 -7.35 -13.09 5.59
C GLY A 145 -6.58 -12.34 6.69
N PHE A 146 -5.25 -12.50 6.75
CA PHE A 146 -4.42 -11.63 7.58
C PHE A 146 -4.20 -10.32 6.84
N TYR A 147 -4.71 -9.21 7.39
CA TYR A 147 -4.64 -7.86 6.83
C TYR A 147 -5.23 -7.71 5.41
N GLY A 148 -6.42 -7.14 5.35
CA GLY A 148 -7.11 -6.76 4.13
C GLY A 148 -8.60 -6.70 4.35
#